data_AF-A0A3C0NKV1-F1
#
_entry.id   AF-A0A3C0NKV1-F1
#
_cell.length_a   1.000
_cell.length_b   1.000
_cell.length_c   1.000
_cell.angle_alpha   90.00
_cell.angle_beta   90.00
_cell.angle_gamma   90.00
#
_symmetry.space_group_name_H-M   'P 1'
#
loop_
_entity.id
_entity.type
_entity.pdbx_description
1 polymer ?
#
loop_
_entity_poly.entity_id
_entity_poly.type
_entity_poly.pdbx_seq_one_letter_code
_entity_poly.pdbx_strand_id
1 'polypeptide(L)'
;MNEVNELQRRRAENMIWNAAQSHAFTPDFKAYDEDGHADLYWNTVIGAVRRHYDYPRIEALFRSFQDDEDADVYETLLWLGLENAVFERERGDRPVLLSLRRSYAERFLSRLRQSHDLPLCDRMSYGHYCRVLGRDPGLDSYNAKLLDELEFSREMDTDQIVARAKELFAQWFQIRLREKQEERKK
;
A
#
# COMPACT_ATOMS: atom_id res chain seq x y z
N MET A 1 5.15 12.96 14.49
CA MET A 1 4.86 13.47 13.14
C MET A 1 4.98 14.97 13.19
N ASN A 2 5.96 15.54 12.48
CA ASN A 2 6.10 17.00 12.39
C ASN A 2 5.00 17.59 11.49
N GLU A 3 4.69 18.87 11.66
CA GLU A 3 3.63 19.55 10.89
C GLU A 3 3.99 19.62 9.39
N VAL A 4 3.13 19.08 8.54
CA VAL A 4 3.29 19.16 7.08
C VAL A 4 2.99 20.57 6.60
N ASN A 5 4.04 21.28 6.20
CA ASN A 5 3.90 22.64 5.67
C ASN A 5 3.44 22.68 4.20
N GLU A 6 3.01 23.85 3.75
CA GLU A 6 2.50 24.09 2.39
C GLU A 6 3.51 23.74 1.29
N LEU A 7 4.81 23.94 1.54
CA LEU A 7 5.86 23.57 0.59
C LEU A 7 5.89 22.05 0.37
N GLN A 8 5.78 21.25 1.43
CA GLN A 8 5.76 19.78 1.31
C GLN A 8 4.48 19.28 0.64
N ARG A 9 3.34 19.94 0.87
CA ARG A 9 2.08 19.62 0.16
C ARG A 9 2.23 19.79 -1.35
N ARG A 10 2.75 20.95 -1.79
CA ARG A 10 3.01 21.21 -3.21
C ARG A 10 4.04 20.26 -3.81
N ARG A 11 5.06 19.87 -3.03
CA ARG A 11 6.04 18.86 -3.47
C ARG A 11 5.39 17.51 -3.70
N ALA A 12 4.55 17.04 -2.78
CA ALA A 12 3.82 15.78 -2.94
C ALA A 12 2.94 15.81 -4.19
N GLU A 13 2.20 16.90 -4.42
CA GLU A 13 1.37 17.07 -5.63
C GLU A 13 2.19 17.00 -6.91
N ASN A 14 3.32 17.72 -6.96
CA ASN A 14 4.22 17.69 -8.11
C ASN A 14 4.80 16.29 -8.36
N MET A 15 5.15 15.55 -7.31
CA MET A 15 5.63 14.17 -7.45
C MET A 15 4.55 13.27 -8.05
N ILE A 16 3.31 13.38 -7.56
CA ILE A 16 2.17 12.59 -8.04
C ILE A 16 1.86 12.94 -9.50
N TRP A 17 1.75 14.23 -9.85
CA TRP A 17 1.46 14.65 -11.22
C TRP A 17 2.55 14.22 -12.21
N ASN A 18 3.82 14.33 -11.83
CA ASN A 18 4.93 13.85 -12.65
C ASN A 18 4.83 12.35 -12.91
N ALA A 19 4.55 11.56 -11.87
CA ALA A 19 4.41 10.12 -12.01
C ALA A 19 3.17 9.73 -12.84
N ALA A 20 2.06 10.45 -12.65
CA ALA A 20 0.80 10.29 -13.37
C ALA A 20 0.84 10.78 -14.83
N GLN A 21 1.80 11.65 -15.16
CA GLN A 21 1.87 12.38 -16.44
C GLN A 21 0.62 13.22 -16.72
N SER A 22 -0.01 13.76 -15.68
CA SER A 22 -1.24 14.56 -15.78
C SER A 22 -1.39 15.49 -14.58
N HIS A 23 -1.78 16.74 -14.87
CA HIS A 23 -2.14 17.76 -13.86
C HIS A 23 -3.66 18.01 -13.80
N ALA A 24 -4.47 17.19 -14.47
CA ALA A 24 -5.91 17.42 -14.63
C ALA A 24 -6.75 17.04 -13.40
N PHE A 25 -6.11 16.77 -12.26
CA PHE A 25 -6.78 16.32 -11.04
C PHE A 25 -6.05 16.84 -9.80
N THR A 26 -6.78 16.92 -8.69
CA THR A 26 -6.19 17.16 -7.37
C THR A 26 -5.92 15.80 -6.71
N PRO A 27 -4.68 15.51 -6.24
CA PRO A 27 -4.42 14.25 -5.57
C PRO A 27 -5.16 14.11 -4.23
N ASP A 28 -6.00 13.09 -4.13
CA ASP A 28 -6.75 12.71 -2.91
C ASP A 28 -5.85 12.05 -1.86
N PHE A 29 -4.77 11.39 -2.29
CA PHE A 29 -3.75 10.82 -1.40
C PHE A 29 -2.42 11.54 -1.56
N LYS A 30 -1.70 11.70 -0.45
CA LYS A 30 -0.36 12.30 -0.39
C LYS A 30 0.42 11.59 0.72
N ALA A 31 1.62 11.12 0.40
CA ALA A 31 2.47 10.42 1.36
C ALA A 31 3.54 11.36 1.92
N TYR A 32 3.79 11.24 3.23
CA TYR A 32 4.82 12.00 3.93
C TYR A 32 5.63 11.07 4.84
N ASP A 33 6.90 11.43 5.07
CA ASP A 33 7.70 10.78 6.10
C ASP A 33 7.40 11.35 7.51
N GLU A 34 8.11 10.83 8.51
CA GLU A 34 7.92 11.19 9.91
C GLU A 34 8.24 12.66 10.21
N ASP A 35 9.10 13.25 9.38
CA ASP A 35 9.51 14.65 9.44
C ASP A 35 8.55 15.56 8.65
N GLY A 36 7.50 15.00 8.05
CA GLY A 36 6.51 15.72 7.27
C GLY A 36 6.98 16.09 5.86
N HIS A 37 8.11 15.54 5.40
CA HIS A 37 8.56 15.73 4.02
C HIS A 37 7.78 14.82 3.07
N ALA A 38 7.54 15.31 1.84
CA ALA A 38 6.88 14.50 0.81
C ALA A 38 7.68 13.22 0.53
N ASP A 39 7.08 12.05 0.77
CA ASP A 39 7.73 10.76 0.51
C ASP A 39 7.82 10.54 -1.01
N LEU A 40 9.02 10.60 -1.55
CA LEU A 40 9.24 10.49 -2.99
C LEU A 40 8.77 9.13 -3.55
N TYR A 41 8.95 8.04 -2.80
CA TYR A 41 8.62 6.71 -3.28
C TYR A 41 7.10 6.55 -3.41
N TRP A 42 6.38 6.79 -2.32
CA TRP A 42 4.94 6.59 -2.29
C TRP A 42 4.18 7.60 -3.13
N ASN A 43 4.61 8.87 -3.19
CA ASN A 43 3.97 9.83 -4.10
C ASN A 43 4.20 9.45 -5.58
N THR A 44 5.30 8.77 -5.91
CA THR A 44 5.50 8.20 -7.25
C THR A 44 4.55 7.02 -7.50
N VAL A 45 4.38 6.12 -6.52
CA VAL A 45 3.43 5.00 -6.58
C VAL A 45 1.99 5.50 -6.79
N ILE A 46 1.54 6.50 -6.02
CA ILE A 46 0.20 7.10 -6.14
C ILE A 46 -0.05 7.63 -7.56
N GLY A 47 0.92 8.36 -8.12
CA GLY A 47 0.81 8.85 -9.49
C GLY A 47 0.84 7.72 -10.53
N ALA A 48 1.67 6.70 -10.34
CA ALA A 48 1.73 5.54 -11.23
C ALA A 48 0.40 4.76 -11.25
N VAL A 49 -0.26 4.59 -10.11
CA VAL A 49 -1.60 3.96 -10.04
C VAL A 49 -2.60 4.72 -10.91
N ARG A 50 -2.59 6.06 -10.85
CA ARG A 50 -3.46 6.90 -11.69
C ARG A 50 -3.16 6.83 -13.18
N ARG A 51 -1.91 6.55 -13.54
CA ARG A 51 -1.48 6.42 -14.94
C ARG A 51 -1.86 5.08 -15.54
N HIS A 52 -1.70 4.00 -14.77
CA HIS A 52 -1.83 2.63 -15.28
C HIS A 52 -3.21 2.03 -15.13
N TYR A 53 -4.09 2.63 -14.32
CA TYR A 53 -5.43 2.11 -14.05
C TYR A 53 -6.51 3.17 -14.26
N ASP A 54 -7.74 2.69 -14.53
CA ASP A 54 -8.95 3.52 -14.47
C ASP A 54 -9.20 3.93 -13.02
N TYR A 55 -8.60 5.07 -12.64
CA TYR A 55 -8.56 5.53 -11.26
C TYR A 55 -9.93 5.73 -10.63
N PRO A 56 -10.96 6.29 -11.30
CA PRO A 56 -12.32 6.32 -10.74
C PRO A 56 -12.82 4.99 -10.18
N ARG A 57 -12.44 3.85 -10.79
CA ARG A 57 -12.83 2.52 -10.30
C ARG A 57 -12.00 2.08 -9.09
N ILE A 58 -10.73 2.46 -9.03
CA ILE A 58 -9.86 2.24 -7.88
C ILE A 58 -10.32 3.13 -6.70
N GLU A 59 -10.64 4.39 -6.96
CA GLU A 59 -11.20 5.32 -5.98
C GLU A 59 -12.52 4.79 -5.40
N ALA A 60 -13.38 4.19 -6.21
CA ALA A 60 -14.60 3.54 -5.74
C ALA A 60 -14.33 2.38 -4.77
N LEU A 61 -13.20 1.68 -4.88
CA LEU A 61 -12.78 0.70 -3.88
C LEU A 61 -12.46 1.39 -2.55
N PHE A 62 -11.63 2.43 -2.56
CA PHE A 62 -11.30 3.20 -1.36
C PHE A 62 -12.55 3.73 -0.65
N ARG A 63 -13.49 4.28 -1.43
CA ARG A 63 -14.77 4.77 -0.90
C ARG A 63 -15.67 3.67 -0.32
N SER A 64 -15.57 2.44 -0.82
CA SER A 64 -16.46 1.35 -0.39
C SER A 64 -16.29 0.91 1.07
N PHE A 65 -15.17 1.27 1.71
CA PHE A 65 -14.89 0.93 3.10
C PHE A 65 -14.71 2.17 4.01
N GLN A 66 -15.01 3.38 3.53
CA GLN A 66 -14.83 4.61 4.33
C GLN A 66 -15.68 4.65 5.61
N ASP A 67 -16.83 3.96 5.63
CA ASP A 67 -17.70 3.86 6.80
C ASP A 67 -17.37 2.65 7.70
N ASP A 68 -16.37 1.83 7.34
CA ASP A 68 -15.95 0.68 8.14
C ASP A 68 -14.99 1.11 9.27
N GLU A 69 -15.10 0.48 10.44
CA GLU A 69 -14.22 0.75 11.58
C GLU A 69 -12.75 0.39 11.31
N ASP A 70 -12.50 -0.51 10.36
CA ASP A 70 -11.17 -0.95 9.94
C ASP A 70 -10.76 -0.32 8.58
N ALA A 71 -11.37 0.81 8.17
CA ALA A 71 -11.10 1.49 6.89
C ALA A 71 -9.60 1.68 6.59
N ASP A 72 -8.83 2.15 7.56
CA ASP A 72 -7.38 2.38 7.43
C ASP A 72 -6.60 1.09 7.11
N VAL A 73 -7.07 -0.05 7.63
CA VAL A 73 -6.47 -1.38 7.36
C VAL A 73 -6.72 -1.77 5.91
N TYR A 74 -7.96 -1.64 5.43
CA TYR A 74 -8.29 -1.93 4.03
C TYR A 74 -7.55 -1.00 3.07
N GLU A 75 -7.47 0.30 3.39
CA GLU A 75 -6.71 1.28 2.61
C GLU A 75 -5.23 0.87 2.49
N THR A 76 -4.59 0.59 3.62
CA THR A 76 -3.17 0.21 3.68
C THR A 76 -2.89 -1.05 2.86
N LEU A 77 -3.74 -2.07 3.01
CA LEU A 77 -3.56 -3.33 2.30
C LEU A 77 -3.83 -3.17 0.79
N LEU A 78 -4.85 -2.40 0.40
CA LEU A 78 -5.09 -2.07 -1.00
C LEU A 78 -3.88 -1.36 -1.63
N TRP A 79 -3.31 -0.39 -0.91
CA TRP A 79 -2.10 0.30 -1.36
C TRP A 79 -0.91 -0.63 -1.49
N LEU A 80 -0.74 -1.61 -0.60
CA LEU A 80 0.33 -2.60 -0.69
C LEU A 80 0.24 -3.44 -1.98
N GLY A 81 -0.97 -3.89 -2.34
CA GLY A 81 -1.18 -4.61 -3.59
C GLY A 81 -0.97 -3.74 -4.83
N LEU A 82 -1.50 -2.52 -4.81
CA LEU A 82 -1.33 -1.54 -5.90
C LEU A 82 0.13 -1.17 -6.10
N GLU A 83 0.88 -0.95 -5.01
CA GLU A 83 2.31 -0.65 -5.01
C GLU A 83 3.08 -1.73 -5.76
N ASN A 84 2.80 -3.01 -5.47
CA ASN A 84 3.55 -4.11 -6.08
C ASN A 84 3.30 -4.17 -7.59
N ALA A 85 2.04 -4.03 -8.01
CA ALA A 85 1.69 -4.07 -9.42
C ALA A 85 2.31 -2.91 -10.20
N VAL A 86 2.24 -1.67 -9.69
CA VAL A 86 2.82 -0.52 -10.39
C VAL A 86 4.35 -0.53 -10.36
N PHE A 87 4.97 -0.99 -9.27
CA PHE A 87 6.41 -1.17 -9.22
C PHE A 87 6.87 -2.14 -10.31
N GLU A 88 6.24 -3.30 -10.44
CA GLU A 88 6.61 -4.31 -11.43
C GLU A 88 6.35 -3.85 -12.87
N ARG A 89 5.36 -2.96 -13.09
CA ARG A 89 5.14 -2.27 -14.37
C ARG A 89 6.23 -1.24 -14.68
N GLU A 90 6.64 -0.44 -13.69
CA GLU A 90 7.51 0.73 -13.92
C GLU A 90 9.00 0.46 -13.75
N ARG A 91 9.42 -0.62 -13.06
CA ARG A 91 10.83 -0.89 -12.74
C ARG A 91 11.76 -0.96 -13.96
N GLY A 92 11.23 -1.30 -15.14
CA GLY A 92 11.99 -1.32 -16.41
C GLY A 92 12.28 0.08 -16.94
N ASP A 93 11.30 0.98 -16.87
CA ASP A 93 11.39 2.34 -17.43
C ASP A 93 11.93 3.36 -16.42
N ARG A 94 11.81 3.07 -15.13
CA ARG A 94 12.24 3.94 -14.02
C ARG A 94 13.16 3.19 -13.05
N PRO A 95 14.43 2.93 -13.42
CA PRO A 95 15.36 2.16 -12.57
C PRO A 95 15.55 2.71 -11.16
N VAL A 96 15.38 4.02 -10.98
CA VAL A 96 15.46 4.69 -9.66
C VAL A 96 14.40 4.17 -8.67
N LEU A 97 13.27 3.63 -9.15
CA LEU A 97 12.25 3.05 -8.27
C LEU A 97 12.77 1.89 -7.44
N LEU A 98 13.72 1.12 -7.97
CA LEU A 98 14.30 -0.01 -7.24
C LEU A 98 15.02 0.46 -5.96
N SER A 99 15.86 1.49 -6.07
CA SER A 99 16.56 2.02 -4.89
C SER A 99 15.61 2.70 -3.93
N LEU A 100 14.62 3.46 -4.44
CA LEU A 100 13.60 4.10 -3.61
C LEU A 100 12.75 3.08 -2.83
N ARG A 101 12.28 2.01 -3.48
CA ARG A 101 11.50 0.93 -2.85
C ARG A 101 12.31 0.23 -1.76
N ARG A 102 13.57 -0.10 -2.05
CA ARG A 102 14.47 -0.74 -1.07
C ARG A 102 14.74 0.18 0.12
N SER A 103 15.05 1.45 -0.12
CA SER A 103 15.26 2.42 0.96
C SER A 103 14.01 2.64 1.80
N TYR A 104 12.81 2.64 1.18
CA TYR A 104 11.56 2.69 1.93
C TYR A 104 11.39 1.44 2.80
N ALA A 105 11.57 0.25 2.23
CA ALA A 105 11.45 -1.02 2.93
C ALA A 105 12.42 -1.12 4.14
N GLU A 106 13.66 -0.69 3.98
CA GLU A 106 14.65 -0.64 5.08
C GLU A 106 14.20 0.28 6.21
N ARG A 107 13.70 1.48 5.89
CA ARG A 107 13.16 2.42 6.89
C ARG A 107 11.91 1.89 7.57
N PHE A 108 11.01 1.26 6.83
CA PHE A 108 9.78 0.68 7.38
C PHE A 108 10.12 -0.44 8.39
N LEU A 109 10.97 -1.38 7.99
CA LEU A 109 11.34 -2.52 8.84
C LEU A 109 12.19 -2.12 10.05
N SER A 110 12.99 -1.04 9.97
CA SER A 110 13.77 -0.59 11.13
C SER A 110 12.90 0.05 12.22
N ARG A 111 11.72 0.55 11.86
CA ARG A 111 10.75 1.16 12.77
C ARG A 111 9.81 0.14 13.39
N LEU A 112 9.48 -0.93 12.64
CA LEU A 112 8.59 -1.96 13.15
C LEU A 112 9.30 -2.77 14.24
N ARG A 113 8.80 -2.70 15.47
CA ARG A 113 9.27 -3.60 16.53
C ARG A 113 8.85 -5.01 16.15
N GLN A 114 9.81 -5.93 16.02
CA GLN A 114 9.50 -7.33 15.82
C GLN A 114 8.73 -7.84 17.05
N SER A 115 7.43 -8.05 16.88
CA SER A 115 6.55 -8.68 17.84
C SER A 115 5.89 -9.87 17.14
N HIS A 116 5.69 -10.96 17.87
CA HIS A 116 4.91 -12.09 17.34
C HIS A 116 3.42 -11.75 17.19
N ASP A 117 2.95 -10.67 17.82
CA ASP A 117 1.54 -10.26 17.87
C ASP A 117 1.31 -8.93 17.11
N LEU A 118 1.84 -8.85 15.88
CA LEU A 118 1.57 -7.71 15.00
C LEU A 118 0.12 -7.78 14.48
N PRO A 119 -0.60 -6.65 14.42
CA PRO A 119 -1.86 -6.53 13.69
C PRO A 119 -1.71 -7.00 12.23
N LEU A 120 -2.82 -7.43 11.61
CA LEU A 120 -2.81 -7.97 10.24
C LEU A 120 -2.12 -7.02 9.23
N CYS A 121 -2.42 -5.71 9.29
CA CYS A 121 -1.81 -4.71 8.41
C CYS A 121 -0.28 -4.65 8.54
N ASP A 122 0.23 -4.61 9.76
CA ASP A 122 1.66 -4.58 10.06
C ASP A 122 2.33 -5.90 9.67
N ARG A 123 1.66 -7.04 9.90
CA ARG A 123 2.17 -8.36 9.53
C ARG A 123 2.31 -8.51 8.01
N MET A 124 1.30 -8.09 7.25
CA MET A 124 1.34 -8.13 5.77
C MET A 124 2.40 -7.16 5.23
N SER A 125 2.44 -5.93 5.77
CA SER A 125 3.44 -4.93 5.38
C SER A 125 4.87 -5.39 5.70
N TYR A 126 5.10 -5.97 6.88
CA TYR A 126 6.38 -6.58 7.25
C TYR A 126 6.79 -7.67 6.26
N GLY A 127 5.87 -8.60 5.99
CA GLY A 127 6.13 -9.69 5.06
C GLY A 127 6.51 -9.21 3.66
N HIS A 128 5.74 -8.24 3.15
CA HIS A 128 5.99 -7.59 1.87
C HIS A 128 7.38 -6.95 1.81
N TYR A 129 7.74 -6.11 2.78
CA TYR A 129 9.02 -5.42 2.76
C TYR A 129 10.22 -6.34 3.04
N CYS A 130 10.03 -7.45 3.75
CA CYS A 130 11.03 -8.52 3.79
C CYS A 130 11.27 -9.11 2.39
N ARG A 131 10.21 -9.45 1.64
CA ARG A 131 10.33 -9.94 0.25
C ARG A 131 11.03 -8.93 -0.67
N VAL A 132 10.67 -7.64 -0.58
CA VAL A 132 11.32 -6.54 -1.31
C VAL A 132 12.84 -6.50 -1.08
N LEU A 133 13.28 -6.78 0.14
CA LEU A 133 14.70 -6.80 0.50
C LEU A 133 15.37 -8.16 0.24
N GLY A 134 14.64 -9.17 -0.24
CA GLY A 134 15.15 -10.52 -0.44
C GLY A 134 15.36 -11.29 0.87
N ARG A 135 14.62 -10.94 1.93
CA ARG A 135 14.67 -11.59 3.25
C ARG A 135 13.48 -12.54 3.39
N ASP A 136 13.67 -13.62 4.13
CA ASP A 136 12.58 -14.51 4.54
C ASP A 136 11.68 -13.77 5.56
N PRO A 137 10.37 -13.59 5.28
CA PRO A 137 9.47 -12.92 6.21
C PRO A 137 9.07 -13.77 7.42
N GLY A 138 9.36 -15.09 7.43
CA GLY A 138 9.02 -15.98 8.55
C GLY A 138 7.51 -16.11 8.80
N LEU A 139 6.68 -15.89 7.77
CA LEU A 139 5.23 -16.05 7.86
C LEU A 139 4.86 -17.53 7.88
N ASP A 140 3.81 -17.88 8.65
CA ASP A 140 3.18 -19.19 8.52
C ASP A 140 2.53 -19.38 7.13
N SER A 141 2.16 -20.62 6.81
CA SER A 141 1.62 -20.96 5.48
C SER A 141 0.34 -20.20 5.12
N TYR A 142 -0.48 -19.82 6.11
CA TYR A 142 -1.71 -19.08 5.90
C TYR A 142 -1.42 -17.62 5.54
N ASN A 143 -0.60 -16.94 6.35
CA ASN A 143 -0.20 -15.55 6.14
C ASN A 143 0.66 -15.40 4.87
N ALA A 144 1.51 -16.38 4.54
CA ALA A 144 2.27 -16.38 3.30
C ALA A 144 1.35 -16.41 2.06
N LYS A 145 0.33 -17.28 2.08
CA LYS A 145 -0.66 -17.34 0.99
C LYS A 145 -1.48 -16.06 0.89
N LEU A 146 -1.86 -15.47 2.03
CA LEU A 146 -2.58 -14.20 2.04
C LEU A 146 -1.75 -13.07 1.42
N LEU A 147 -0.45 -13.03 1.74
CA LEU A 147 0.47 -12.08 1.14
C LEU A 147 0.65 -12.31 -0.37
N ASP A 148 0.72 -13.56 -0.82
CA ASP A 148 0.77 -13.90 -2.26
C ASP A 148 -0.47 -13.40 -3.01
N GLU A 149 -1.65 -13.50 -2.40
CA GLU A 149 -2.89 -13.01 -3.00
C GLU A 149 -2.97 -11.48 -3.00
N LEU A 150 -2.38 -10.83 -2.00
CA LEU A 150 -2.31 -9.39 -1.82
C LEU A 150 -1.36 -8.69 -2.80
N GLU A 151 -0.23 -9.31 -3.12
CA GLU A 151 0.76 -8.77 -4.04
C GLU A 151 0.28 -8.86 -5.50
N PHE A 152 -0.50 -7.86 -5.95
CA PHE A 152 -1.02 -7.82 -7.31
C PHE A 152 0.11 -7.86 -8.36
N SER A 153 -0.12 -8.58 -9.45
CA SER A 153 0.84 -8.72 -10.54
C SER A 153 0.76 -7.55 -11.53
N ARG A 154 1.86 -7.31 -12.26
CA ARG A 154 1.91 -6.27 -13.31
C ARG A 154 1.01 -6.56 -14.51
N GLU A 155 0.52 -7.79 -14.66
CA GLU A 155 -0.37 -8.17 -15.76
C GLU A 155 -1.83 -7.81 -15.46
N MET A 156 -2.19 -7.59 -14.18
CA MET A 156 -3.58 -7.34 -13.78
C MET A 156 -4.05 -5.97 -14.24
N ASP A 157 -5.15 -5.94 -15.00
CA ASP A 157 -5.85 -4.71 -15.35
C ASP A 157 -6.74 -4.20 -14.21
N THR A 158 -7.44 -3.08 -14.44
CA THR A 158 -8.32 -2.49 -13.43
C THR A 158 -9.48 -3.41 -13.04
N ASP A 159 -10.07 -4.15 -13.97
CA ASP A 159 -11.15 -5.08 -13.69
C ASP A 159 -10.70 -6.21 -12.76
N GLN A 160 -9.52 -6.78 -13.05
CA GLN A 160 -8.92 -7.84 -12.27
C GLN A 160 -8.50 -7.37 -10.88
N ILE A 161 -7.93 -6.17 -10.75
CA ILE A 161 -7.61 -5.57 -9.45
C ILE A 161 -8.88 -5.36 -8.62
N VAL A 162 -9.93 -4.79 -9.23
CA VAL A 162 -11.21 -4.54 -8.53
C VAL A 162 -11.85 -5.84 -8.07
N ALA A 163 -11.87 -6.88 -8.91
CA ALA A 163 -12.41 -8.19 -8.53
C ALA A 163 -11.59 -8.82 -7.39
N ARG A 164 -10.26 -8.84 -7.53
CA ARG A 164 -9.37 -9.43 -6.53
C ARG A 164 -9.43 -8.71 -5.19
N ALA A 165 -9.44 -7.38 -5.20
CA ALA A 165 -9.55 -6.57 -3.99
C ALA A 165 -10.84 -6.90 -3.23
N LYS A 166 -11.98 -6.99 -3.92
CA LYS A 166 -13.26 -7.36 -3.30
C LYS A 166 -13.24 -8.76 -2.67
N GLU A 167 -12.63 -9.74 -3.35
CA GLU A 167 -12.48 -11.10 -2.82
C GLU A 167 -11.60 -11.11 -1.55
N LEU A 168 -10.45 -10.44 -1.58
CA LEU A 168 -9.53 -10.33 -0.45
C LEU A 168 -10.18 -9.64 0.74
N PHE A 169 -10.90 -8.54 0.51
CA PHE A 169 -11.51 -7.77 1.60
C PHE A 169 -12.63 -8.55 2.28
N ALA A 170 -13.41 -9.31 1.52
CA ALA A 170 -14.41 -10.22 2.09
C ALA A 170 -13.75 -11.26 3.02
N GLN A 171 -12.56 -11.77 2.65
CA GLN A 171 -11.80 -12.68 3.51
C GLN A 171 -11.26 -11.97 4.76
N TRP A 172 -10.68 -10.78 4.63
CA TRP A 172 -10.15 -10.03 5.78
C TRP A 172 -11.21 -9.58 6.75
N PHE A 173 -12.39 -9.18 6.28
CA PHE A 173 -13.52 -8.89 7.14
C PHE A 173 -13.85 -10.09 8.06
N GLN A 174 -13.79 -11.31 7.51
CA GLN A 174 -13.98 -12.53 8.30
C GLN A 174 -12.83 -12.78 9.30
N ILE A 175 -11.59 -12.43 8.95
CA ILE A 175 -10.44 -12.52 9.86
C ILE A 175 -10.61 -11.54 11.03
N ARG A 176 -10.88 -10.26 10.73
CA ARG A 176 -11.07 -9.21 11.74
C ARG A 176 -12.22 -9.52 12.69
N LEU A 177 -13.33 -10.04 12.17
CA LEU A 177 -14.45 -10.46 13.00
C LEU A 177 -14.06 -11.57 13.99
N ARG A 178 -13.18 -12.50 13.59
CA ARG A 178 -12.67 -13.56 14.49
C ARG A 178 -11.71 -12.99 15.54
N GLU A 179 -10.77 -12.13 15.14
CA GLU A 179 -9.84 -11.47 16.08
C GLU A 179 -10.62 -10.74 17.19
N LYS A 180 -11.64 -9.95 16.82
CA LYS A 180 -12.51 -9.25 17.79
C LYS A 180 -13.27 -10.19 18.72
N GLN A 181 -13.67 -11.37 18.24
CA GLN A 181 -14.33 -12.38 19.07
C GLN A 181 -13.37 -13.03 20.07
N GLU A 182 -12.10 -13.17 19.73
CA GLU A 182 -11.06 -13.74 20.59
C GLU A 182 -10.59 -12.73 21.65
N GLU A 183 -10.46 -11.45 21.28
CA GLU A 183 -10.17 -10.35 22.20
C GLU A 183 -11.25 -10.20 23.28
N ARG A 184 -12.53 -10.33 22.92
CA ARG A 184 -13.66 -10.26 23.87
C ARG A 184 -13.73 -11.43 24.86
N LYS A 185 -12.98 -12.51 24.62
CA LYS A 185 -12.95 -13.71 25.48
C LYS A 185 -11.74 -13.73 26.43
N LYS A 186 -10.78 -12.82 26.25
CA LYS A 186 -9.63 -12.62 27.14
C LYS A 186 -10.00 -11.59 28.22
#